data_AF-A0AAE6Y630-F1
#
_entry.id   AF-A0AAE6Y630-F1
#
_cell.length_a   1.000
_cell.length_b   1.000
_cell.length_c   1.000
_cell.angle_alpha   90.00
_cell.angle_beta   90.00
_cell.angle_gamma   90.00
#
_symmetry.space_group_name_H-M   'P 1'
#
loop_
_entity.id
_entity.type
_entity.pdbx_description
1 polymer ?
#
loop_
_entity_poly.entity_id
_entity_poly.type
_entity_poly.pdbx_seq_one_letter_code
_entity_poly.pdbx_strand_id
1 'polypeptide(L)'
;MNHTMKRRLAAMLAVPALLFTAAACGSDDGNNGDTSGGVAEVSGKAGAKPEITIPKDTDPSEKTVVKTVTPGSGTAIKDSDFVRLDWTVEKWGDDQQLGGTWTDAATGDTPRRQAVEQIGKPSQQLPEKVLDAVKGKKPGSRILVQGTAGDLIGENLNTASGISADDVLIWVVDPVGGTAVDAKAEVKGEQAPPAAGMPEVEAKPQQAATITIPKGVKAPTTLKEQVLIKGDGKKVEAGQGLIAQYTGVKWEDGKKFDSSWDHGGATAFQIGTGSVVEGWDKGLVGKNVGDRVLLVIPPALGYGANPSSELAKNTLVFVVDILGTV
;
A
#
# COMPACT_ATOMS: atom_id res chain seq x y z
N MET A 1 -69.69 -22.93 -37.17
CA MET A 1 -69.25 -23.17 -38.57
C MET A 1 -68.25 -22.08 -38.93
N ASN A 2 -67.12 -22.51 -39.47
CA ASN A 2 -66.06 -21.76 -40.18
C ASN A 2 -65.03 -20.94 -39.37
N HIS A 3 -63.90 -21.62 -39.19
CA HIS A 3 -62.54 -21.12 -39.01
C HIS A 3 -62.13 -20.08 -40.07
N THR A 4 -61.37 -19.07 -39.66
CA THR A 4 -60.15 -18.67 -40.40
C THR A 4 -59.11 -18.01 -39.49
N MET A 5 -57.85 -18.35 -39.75
CA MET A 5 -56.64 -18.14 -38.96
C MET A 5 -56.00 -16.73 -39.07
N LYS A 6 -55.28 -16.39 -37.99
CA LYS A 6 -53.95 -15.74 -37.89
C LYS A 6 -53.64 -14.49 -38.74
N ARG A 7 -53.17 -13.45 -38.04
CA ARG A 7 -51.79 -12.91 -38.21
C ARG A 7 -51.40 -12.05 -37.01
N ARG A 8 -50.30 -12.45 -36.35
CA ARG A 8 -49.58 -11.66 -35.35
C ARG A 8 -48.75 -10.60 -36.08
N LEU A 9 -48.92 -9.33 -35.75
CA LEU A 9 -47.96 -8.28 -36.13
C LEU A 9 -46.94 -8.16 -35.00
N ALA A 10 -45.70 -8.55 -35.28
CA ALA A 10 -44.53 -8.17 -34.50
C ALA A 10 -44.07 -6.80 -34.99
N ALA A 11 -44.02 -5.81 -34.09
CA ALA A 11 -43.39 -4.53 -34.36
C ALA A 11 -41.88 -4.66 -34.12
N MET A 12 -41.09 -4.67 -35.19
CA MET A 12 -39.65 -4.50 -35.14
C MET A 12 -39.32 -3.03 -34.83
N LEU A 13 -38.68 -2.79 -33.69
CA LEU A 13 -38.05 -1.51 -33.38
C LEU A 13 -36.62 -1.56 -33.94
N ALA A 14 -36.41 -0.87 -35.06
CA ALA A 14 -35.09 -0.66 -35.64
C ALA A 14 -34.34 0.40 -34.80
N VAL A 15 -33.29 -0.02 -34.10
CA VAL A 15 -32.32 0.89 -33.48
C VAL A 15 -31.27 1.23 -34.55
N PRO A 16 -31.03 2.52 -34.87
CA PRO A 16 -29.97 2.87 -35.79
C PRO A 16 -28.61 2.63 -35.13
N ALA A 17 -27.76 1.83 -35.80
CA ALA A 17 -26.37 1.66 -35.47
C ALA A 17 -25.63 3.00 -35.65
N LEU A 18 -25.38 3.69 -34.53
CA LEU A 18 -24.45 4.82 -34.47
C LEU A 18 -23.03 4.28 -34.56
N LEU A 19 -22.45 4.40 -35.76
CA LEU A 19 -21.02 4.29 -36.00
C LEU A 19 -20.30 5.40 -35.24
N PHE A 20 -19.74 5.08 -34.07
CA PHE A 20 -18.74 5.92 -33.41
C PHE A 20 -17.42 5.79 -34.17
N THR A 21 -17.17 6.72 -35.09
CA THR A 21 -15.80 7.02 -35.52
C THR A 21 -15.09 7.70 -34.35
N ALA A 22 -14.36 6.91 -33.56
CA ALA A 22 -13.44 7.46 -32.58
C ALA A 22 -12.26 8.10 -33.33
N ALA A 23 -12.34 9.43 -33.49
CA ALA A 23 -11.17 10.25 -33.77
C ALA A 23 -10.28 10.19 -32.52
N ALA A 24 -9.21 9.39 -32.60
CA ALA A 24 -8.13 9.41 -31.63
C ALA A 24 -7.38 10.75 -31.76
N CYS A 25 -7.75 11.73 -30.93
CA CYS A 25 -6.89 12.88 -30.66
C CYS A 25 -5.94 12.50 -29.53
N GLY A 26 -4.68 12.26 -29.89
CA GLY A 26 -3.56 12.18 -28.97
C GLY A 26 -3.03 13.57 -28.62
N SER A 27 -2.65 13.73 -27.36
CA SER A 27 -1.67 14.67 -26.75
C SER A 27 -1.55 14.17 -25.29
N ASP A 28 -0.40 13.92 -24.63
CA ASP A 28 0.95 14.46 -24.77
C ASP A 28 1.97 13.51 -24.09
N ASP A 29 2.96 13.10 -24.87
CA ASP A 29 4.40 12.92 -24.61
C ASP A 29 4.95 12.46 -23.24
N GLY A 30 5.23 11.15 -23.18
CA GLY A 30 6.45 10.63 -22.55
C GLY A 30 7.35 10.08 -23.66
N ASN A 31 8.57 10.61 -23.77
CA ASN A 31 9.62 10.29 -24.74
C ASN A 31 9.76 8.80 -25.08
N ASN A 32 9.04 8.30 -26.09
CA ASN A 32 9.34 7.02 -26.75
C ASN A 32 10.48 7.26 -27.75
N GLY A 33 11.67 7.54 -27.22
CA GLY A 33 12.88 7.60 -28.02
C GLY A 33 13.23 6.19 -28.49
N ASP A 34 12.91 5.88 -29.74
CA ASP A 34 13.35 4.72 -30.53
C ASP A 34 13.76 3.51 -29.67
N THR A 35 12.77 2.70 -29.26
CA THR A 35 13.03 1.45 -28.54
C THR A 35 13.56 0.43 -29.56
N SER A 36 14.88 0.38 -29.74
CA SER A 36 15.54 -0.76 -30.35
C SER A 36 15.27 -1.99 -29.47
N GLY A 37 14.24 -2.78 -29.82
CA GLY A 37 13.92 -4.06 -29.16
C GLY A 37 12.47 -4.19 -28.69
N GLY A 38 12.15 -5.39 -28.20
CA GLY A 38 10.82 -5.81 -27.77
C GLY A 38 10.40 -5.26 -26.42
N VAL A 39 9.11 -4.98 -26.29
CA VAL A 39 8.47 -4.56 -25.03
C VAL A 39 7.38 -5.57 -24.70
N ALA A 40 7.32 -6.02 -23.45
CA ALA A 40 6.30 -6.95 -23.01
C ALA A 40 4.90 -6.31 -23.09
N GLU A 41 3.91 -7.13 -23.42
CA GLU A 41 2.51 -6.76 -23.38
C GLU A 41 1.92 -7.14 -22.02
N VAL A 42 1.01 -6.30 -21.52
CA VAL A 42 0.36 -6.54 -20.23
C VAL A 42 -1.15 -6.47 -20.43
N SER A 43 -1.84 -7.52 -20.01
CA SER A 43 -3.29 -7.65 -20.11
C SER A 43 -3.94 -7.71 -18.71
N GLY A 44 -5.27 -7.68 -18.68
CA GLY A 44 -6.07 -7.71 -17.46
C GLY A 44 -6.43 -6.32 -16.91
N LYS A 45 -7.41 -6.30 -15.99
CA LYS A 45 -7.89 -5.07 -15.35
C LYS A 45 -6.94 -4.65 -14.23
N ALA A 46 -6.66 -3.35 -14.09
CA ALA A 46 -5.92 -2.80 -12.95
C ALA A 46 -6.54 -3.25 -11.60
N GLY A 47 -5.70 -3.67 -10.67
CA GLY A 47 -6.06 -4.26 -9.38
C GLY A 47 -6.32 -5.78 -9.39
N ALA A 48 -6.53 -6.39 -10.56
CA ALA A 48 -6.52 -7.85 -10.72
C ALA A 48 -5.11 -8.34 -11.08
N LYS A 49 -4.78 -9.61 -10.79
CA LYS A 49 -3.46 -10.16 -11.18
C LYS A 49 -3.25 -9.96 -12.70
N PRO A 50 -2.18 -9.28 -13.14
CA PRO A 50 -1.90 -9.06 -14.55
C PRO A 50 -1.46 -10.36 -15.23
N GLU A 51 -1.63 -10.41 -16.54
CA GLU A 51 -0.97 -11.38 -17.42
C GLU A 51 0.08 -10.62 -18.23
N ILE A 52 1.31 -11.11 -18.19
CA ILE A 52 2.45 -10.55 -18.92
C ILE A 52 2.73 -11.48 -20.10
N THR A 53 2.91 -10.91 -21.29
CA THR A 53 3.22 -11.67 -22.50
C THR A 53 4.48 -11.10 -23.14
N ILE A 54 5.48 -11.94 -23.29
CA ILE A 54 6.76 -11.59 -23.91
C ILE A 54 6.69 -11.92 -25.41
N PRO A 55 6.97 -10.95 -26.30
CA PRO A 55 7.06 -11.22 -27.74
C PRO A 55 8.06 -12.34 -28.04
N LYS A 56 7.64 -13.31 -28.87
CA LYS A 56 8.50 -14.40 -29.30
C LYS A 56 9.59 -13.90 -30.24
N ASP A 57 10.74 -14.58 -30.22
CA ASP A 57 11.85 -14.38 -31.16
C ASP A 57 12.33 -12.91 -31.26
N THR A 58 12.21 -12.16 -30.16
CA THR A 58 12.57 -10.75 -30.08
C THR A 58 13.43 -10.51 -28.85
N ASP A 59 14.56 -9.84 -29.04
CA ASP A 59 15.39 -9.37 -27.92
C ASP A 59 14.70 -8.21 -27.19
N PRO A 60 14.83 -8.10 -25.86
CA PRO A 60 14.21 -7.01 -25.12
C PRO A 60 14.77 -5.64 -25.53
N SER A 61 13.98 -4.59 -25.32
CA SER A 61 14.43 -3.20 -25.47
C SER A 61 15.75 -2.95 -24.71
N GLU A 62 16.72 -2.36 -25.41
CA GLU A 62 18.02 -1.97 -24.83
C GLU A 62 17.90 -0.80 -23.83
N LYS A 63 16.77 -0.09 -23.85
CA LYS A 63 16.47 1.02 -22.94
C LYS A 63 15.37 0.64 -21.96
N THR A 64 15.40 1.27 -20.79
CA THR A 64 14.29 1.20 -19.84
C THR A 64 13.04 1.85 -20.42
N VAL A 65 11.94 1.11 -20.38
CA VAL A 65 10.62 1.49 -20.91
C VAL A 65 9.65 1.65 -19.75
N VAL A 66 8.99 2.81 -19.68
CA VAL A 66 7.87 3.05 -18.77
C VAL A 66 6.62 3.30 -19.60
N LYS A 67 5.64 2.40 -19.52
CA LYS A 67 4.40 2.47 -20.30
C LYS A 67 3.19 2.47 -19.38
N THR A 68 2.32 3.46 -19.53
CA THR A 68 0.97 3.38 -18.94
C THR A 68 0.11 2.48 -19.82
N VAL A 69 -0.19 1.28 -19.31
CA VAL A 69 -0.99 0.26 -20.00
C VAL A 69 -2.47 0.63 -19.93
N THR A 70 -2.93 0.98 -18.73
CA THR A 70 -4.30 1.44 -18.48
C THR A 70 -4.23 2.72 -17.67
N PRO A 71 -4.88 3.82 -18.08
CA PRO A 71 -4.90 5.05 -17.30
C PRO A 71 -5.88 4.93 -16.12
N GLY A 72 -5.45 5.43 -14.96
CA GLY A 72 -6.29 5.60 -13.78
C GLY A 72 -7.09 6.90 -13.81
N SER A 73 -7.76 7.19 -12.71
CA SER A 73 -8.60 8.39 -12.54
C SER A 73 -8.34 9.09 -11.21
N GLY A 74 -8.81 10.33 -11.09
CA GLY A 74 -8.57 11.17 -9.91
C GLY A 74 -7.27 11.97 -9.99
N THR A 75 -6.75 12.34 -8.82
CA THR A 75 -5.57 13.19 -8.68
C THR A 75 -4.30 12.41 -9.03
N ALA A 76 -3.37 13.05 -9.73
CA ALA A 76 -2.07 12.47 -10.01
C ALA A 76 -1.24 12.37 -8.73
N ILE A 77 -0.54 11.25 -8.57
CA ILE A 77 0.40 10.98 -7.48
C ILE A 77 1.61 11.91 -7.62
N LYS A 78 2.01 12.53 -6.51
CA LYS A 78 3.10 13.49 -6.43
C LYS A 78 4.28 12.93 -5.63
N ASP A 79 5.40 13.65 -5.67
CA ASP A 79 6.52 13.39 -4.76
C ASP A 79 6.05 13.45 -3.31
N SER A 80 6.62 12.57 -2.46
CA SER A 80 6.29 12.44 -1.03
C SER A 80 4.88 11.97 -0.69
N ASP A 81 3.99 11.73 -1.67
CA ASP A 81 2.71 11.10 -1.41
C ASP A 81 2.91 9.68 -0.87
N PHE A 82 2.04 9.28 0.06
CA PHE A 82 1.90 7.88 0.42
C PHE A 82 1.04 7.19 -0.63
N VAL A 83 1.46 6.01 -1.06
CA VAL A 83 0.77 5.22 -2.07
C VAL A 83 0.52 3.82 -1.54
N ARG A 84 -0.67 3.29 -1.85
CA ARG A 84 -0.93 1.85 -1.74
C ARG A 84 -0.97 1.28 -3.13
N LEU A 85 -0.21 0.22 -3.38
CA LEU A 85 -0.03 -0.33 -4.71
C LEU A 85 0.05 -1.85 -4.71
N ASP A 86 -0.31 -2.40 -5.86
CA ASP A 86 0.02 -3.77 -6.22
C ASP A 86 1.17 -3.82 -7.21
N TRP A 87 1.96 -4.88 -7.14
CA TRP A 87 3.05 -5.08 -8.07
C TRP A 87 3.34 -6.55 -8.31
N THR A 88 3.91 -6.85 -9.46
CA THR A 88 4.52 -8.15 -9.79
C THR A 88 5.72 -7.91 -10.68
N VAL A 89 6.64 -8.86 -10.67
CA VAL A 89 7.84 -8.82 -11.51
C VAL A 89 8.12 -10.20 -12.09
N GLU A 90 8.46 -10.21 -13.38
CA GLU A 90 8.89 -11.37 -14.14
C GLU A 90 10.23 -11.07 -14.82
N LYS A 91 11.02 -12.12 -15.08
CA LYS A 91 12.25 -12.02 -15.86
C LYS A 91 11.93 -12.18 -17.34
N TRP A 92 12.58 -11.41 -18.22
CA TRP A 92 12.43 -11.61 -19.66
C TRP A 92 12.97 -12.98 -20.09
N GLY A 93 12.22 -13.69 -20.94
CA GLY A 93 12.60 -14.98 -21.50
C GLY A 93 12.25 -16.20 -20.65
N ASP A 94 11.91 -15.98 -19.38
CA ASP A 94 11.42 -17.01 -18.46
C ASP A 94 10.02 -16.60 -17.96
N ASP A 95 9.01 -17.48 -18.06
CA ASP A 95 7.68 -17.24 -17.45
C ASP A 95 7.72 -17.32 -15.91
N GLN A 96 8.89 -17.04 -15.31
CA GLN A 96 9.16 -17.12 -13.90
C GLN A 96 8.76 -15.80 -13.22
N GLN A 97 7.65 -15.86 -12.47
CA GLN A 97 7.30 -14.82 -11.51
C GLN A 97 8.34 -14.79 -10.37
N LEU A 98 9.04 -13.66 -10.22
CA LEU A 98 10.07 -13.48 -9.20
C LEU A 98 9.48 -12.95 -7.88
N GLY A 99 8.33 -12.30 -7.92
CA GLY A 99 7.61 -11.81 -6.74
C GLY A 99 6.40 -10.94 -7.08
N GLY A 100 5.64 -10.56 -6.06
CA GLY A 100 4.55 -9.60 -6.20
C GLY A 100 3.51 -9.68 -5.08
N THR A 101 2.64 -8.66 -4.99
CA THR A 101 1.58 -8.60 -3.97
C THR A 101 0.43 -9.58 -4.24
N TRP A 102 0.42 -10.24 -5.40
CA TRP A 102 -0.55 -11.28 -5.76
C TRP A 102 -0.09 -12.70 -5.41
N THR A 103 1.10 -12.90 -4.83
CA THR A 103 1.56 -14.23 -4.39
C THR A 103 0.78 -14.72 -3.18
N ASP A 104 0.44 -13.81 -2.27
CA ASP A 104 -0.38 -14.09 -1.10
C ASP A 104 -1.85 -13.85 -1.44
N ALA A 105 -2.68 -14.90 -1.35
CA ALA A 105 -4.12 -14.75 -1.52
C ALA A 105 -4.76 -14.11 -0.27
N ALA A 106 -5.89 -13.42 -0.47
CA ALA A 106 -6.77 -13.08 0.64
C ALA A 106 -7.22 -14.37 1.36
N THR A 107 -7.19 -14.37 2.69
CA THR A 107 -7.56 -15.53 3.52
C THR A 107 -8.86 -15.25 4.27
N GLY A 108 -9.95 -15.89 3.83
CA GLY A 108 -11.28 -15.62 4.37
C GLY A 108 -11.68 -14.15 4.15
N ASP A 109 -12.02 -13.46 5.23
CA ASP A 109 -12.38 -12.04 5.22
C ASP A 109 -11.17 -11.09 5.31
N THR A 110 -9.95 -11.62 5.43
CA THR A 110 -8.72 -10.81 5.55
C THR A 110 -8.35 -10.26 4.17
N PRO A 111 -8.24 -8.92 4.01
CA PRO A 111 -7.84 -8.33 2.75
C PRO A 111 -6.43 -8.78 2.33
N ARG A 112 -6.21 -8.80 1.02
CA ARG A 112 -4.90 -9.15 0.46
C ARG A 112 -3.85 -8.12 0.88
N ARG A 113 -2.62 -8.60 1.10
CA ARG A 113 -1.48 -7.73 1.35
C ARG A 113 -1.08 -6.95 0.11
N GLN A 114 -0.82 -5.67 0.30
CA GLN A 114 -0.40 -4.71 -0.71
C GLN A 114 0.79 -3.93 -0.18
N ALA A 115 1.57 -3.36 -1.09
CA ALA A 115 2.64 -2.46 -0.71
C ALA A 115 2.04 -1.12 -0.28
N VAL A 116 2.58 -0.54 0.78
CA VAL A 116 2.26 0.82 1.21
C VAL A 116 3.59 1.55 1.34
N GLU A 117 3.82 2.51 0.45
CA GLU A 117 5.12 3.14 0.23
C GLU A 117 4.99 4.66 0.27
N GLN A 118 6.11 5.36 0.41
CA GLN A 118 6.18 6.81 0.22
C GLN A 118 7.05 7.13 -0.99
N ILE A 119 6.51 7.92 -1.92
CA ILE A 119 7.23 8.31 -3.13
C ILE A 119 8.47 9.14 -2.79
N GLY A 120 9.61 8.77 -3.37
CA GLY A 120 10.90 9.42 -3.11
C GLY A 120 11.58 8.97 -1.81
N LYS A 121 11.09 7.91 -1.16
CA LYS A 121 11.78 7.23 -0.05
C LYS A 121 12.27 5.85 -0.48
N PRO A 122 13.37 5.35 0.12
CA PRO A 122 13.82 3.98 -0.10
C PRO A 122 12.71 3.00 0.27
N SER A 123 12.49 2.02 -0.61
CA SER A 123 11.51 0.95 -0.44
C SER A 123 12.23 -0.38 -0.32
N GLN A 124 11.75 -1.26 0.57
CA GLN A 124 12.29 -2.62 0.72
C GLN A 124 11.67 -3.61 -0.28
N GLN A 125 10.54 -3.25 -0.91
CA GLN A 125 9.76 -4.16 -1.74
C GLN A 125 9.95 -3.92 -3.24
N LEU A 126 10.06 -2.64 -3.62
CA LEU A 126 10.25 -2.19 -4.99
C LEU A 126 11.53 -1.37 -5.14
N PRO A 127 12.23 -1.50 -6.28
CA PRO A 127 13.31 -0.58 -6.63
C PRO A 127 12.81 0.86 -6.79
N GLU A 128 13.64 1.84 -6.43
CA GLU A 128 13.25 3.26 -6.44
C GLU A 128 12.77 3.72 -7.83
N LYS A 129 13.45 3.33 -8.91
CA LYS A 129 13.04 3.68 -10.29
C LYS A 129 11.67 3.11 -10.66
N VAL A 130 11.33 1.93 -10.14
CA VAL A 130 10.03 1.29 -10.38
C VAL A 130 8.94 2.02 -9.58
N LEU A 131 9.22 2.35 -8.32
CA LEU A 131 8.29 3.13 -7.50
C LEU A 131 8.07 4.52 -8.09
N ASP A 132 9.13 5.20 -8.53
CA ASP A 132 9.05 6.54 -9.13
C ASP A 132 8.26 6.59 -10.44
N ALA A 133 8.10 5.47 -11.14
CA ALA A 133 7.29 5.39 -12.36
C ALA A 133 5.80 5.67 -12.11
N VAL A 134 5.33 5.58 -10.86
CA VAL A 134 3.93 5.93 -10.51
C VAL A 134 3.72 7.43 -10.37
N LYS A 135 4.78 8.24 -10.31
CA LYS A 135 4.67 9.70 -10.26
C LYS A 135 3.98 10.27 -11.49
N GLY A 136 3.08 11.21 -11.27
CA GLY A 136 2.23 11.78 -12.32
C GLY A 136 1.14 10.84 -12.81
N LYS A 137 1.14 9.56 -12.39
CA LYS A 137 0.07 8.60 -12.71
C LYS A 137 -1.05 8.75 -11.70
N LYS A 138 -2.23 8.22 -12.06
CA LYS A 138 -3.45 8.34 -11.24
C LYS A 138 -3.79 6.99 -10.60
N PRO A 139 -4.39 6.96 -9.39
CA PRO A 139 -4.92 5.73 -8.82
C PRO A 139 -5.81 4.95 -9.81
N GLY A 140 -5.66 3.63 -9.82
CA GLY A 140 -6.28 2.71 -10.78
C GLY A 140 -5.54 2.60 -12.12
N SER A 141 -4.38 3.24 -12.27
CA SER A 141 -3.53 3.00 -13.45
C SER A 141 -2.89 1.62 -13.39
N ARG A 142 -2.51 1.09 -14.55
CA ARG A 142 -1.56 -0.02 -14.70
C ARG A 142 -0.35 0.46 -15.46
N ILE A 143 0.83 0.23 -14.89
CA ILE A 143 2.10 0.73 -15.41
C ILE A 143 3.02 -0.47 -15.63
N LEU A 144 3.62 -0.55 -16.82
CA LEU A 144 4.74 -1.44 -17.11
C LEU A 144 6.04 -0.63 -16.95
N VAL A 145 6.99 -1.20 -16.22
CA VAL A 145 8.38 -0.74 -16.16
C VAL A 145 9.27 -1.92 -16.57
N GLN A 146 9.89 -1.83 -17.73
CA GLN A 146 10.80 -2.85 -18.26
C GLN A 146 12.20 -2.28 -18.37
N GLY A 147 13.21 -2.99 -17.90
CA GLY A 147 14.61 -2.55 -17.97
C GLY A 147 15.55 -3.59 -17.38
N THR A 148 16.86 -3.41 -17.53
CA THR A 148 17.84 -4.32 -16.94
C THR A 148 17.80 -4.26 -15.41
N ALA A 149 18.10 -5.37 -14.75
CA ALA A 149 18.16 -5.42 -13.29
C ALA A 149 19.20 -4.43 -12.75
N GLY A 150 20.33 -4.27 -13.43
CA GLY A 150 21.36 -3.29 -13.09
C GLY A 150 20.85 -1.84 -13.18
N ASP A 151 20.05 -1.51 -14.19
CA ASP A 151 19.48 -0.16 -14.31
C ASP A 151 18.37 0.07 -13.28
N LEU A 152 17.45 -0.88 -13.11
CA LEU A 152 16.27 -0.72 -12.25
C LEU A 152 16.58 -0.85 -10.75
N ILE A 153 17.41 -1.82 -10.36
CA ILE A 153 17.70 -2.18 -8.96
C ILE A 153 19.00 -1.55 -8.47
N GLY A 154 20.00 -1.44 -9.36
CA GLY A 154 21.29 -0.84 -9.03
C GLY A 154 22.06 -1.61 -7.96
N GLU A 155 22.65 -0.88 -7.02
CA GLU A 155 23.53 -1.42 -5.97
C GLU A 155 22.82 -2.40 -5.02
N ASN A 156 21.48 -2.36 -4.96
CA ASN A 156 20.68 -3.27 -4.13
C ASN A 156 20.45 -4.64 -4.79
N LEU A 157 20.98 -4.88 -6.00
CA LEU A 157 20.84 -6.15 -6.69
C LEU A 157 21.56 -7.26 -5.91
N ASN A 158 20.79 -8.19 -5.36
CA ASN A 158 21.35 -9.38 -4.74
C ASN A 158 21.77 -10.39 -5.81
N THR A 159 23.06 -10.44 -6.12
CA THR A 159 23.63 -11.37 -7.12
C THR A 159 23.50 -12.85 -6.72
N ALA A 160 23.26 -13.16 -5.44
CA ALA A 160 22.97 -14.52 -4.99
C ALA A 160 21.56 -15.01 -5.37
N SER A 161 20.69 -14.13 -5.89
CA SER A 161 19.34 -14.47 -6.36
C SER A 161 19.32 -15.24 -7.70
N GLY A 162 20.46 -15.37 -8.38
CA GLY A 162 20.53 -15.90 -9.74
C GLY A 162 20.14 -14.90 -10.83
N ILE A 163 19.87 -13.65 -10.46
CA ILE A 163 19.62 -12.53 -11.38
C ILE A 163 20.93 -11.77 -11.61
N SER A 164 21.31 -11.61 -12.87
CA SER A 164 22.45 -10.83 -13.31
C SER A 164 22.06 -9.37 -13.59
N ALA A 165 23.02 -8.45 -13.60
CA ALA A 165 22.76 -7.04 -13.90
C ALA A 165 22.19 -6.81 -15.32
N ASP A 166 22.48 -7.71 -16.25
CA ASP A 166 22.04 -7.62 -17.65
C ASP A 166 20.67 -8.29 -17.87
N ASP A 167 20.17 -9.04 -16.89
CA ASP A 167 18.84 -9.65 -16.99
C ASP A 167 17.78 -8.56 -17.07
N VAL A 168 16.88 -8.67 -18.06
CA VAL A 168 15.77 -7.73 -18.20
C VAL A 168 14.62 -8.16 -17.31
N LEU A 169 14.10 -7.22 -16.51
CA LEU A 169 12.97 -7.41 -15.63
C LEU A 169 11.76 -6.64 -16.14
N ILE A 170 10.59 -7.24 -15.98
CA ILE A 170 9.29 -6.66 -16.35
C ILE A 170 8.48 -6.47 -15.08
N TRP A 171 8.39 -5.23 -14.61
CA TRP A 171 7.57 -4.85 -13.49
C TRP A 171 6.21 -4.37 -13.97
N VAL A 172 5.14 -4.88 -13.35
CA VAL A 172 3.79 -4.33 -13.51
C VAL A 172 3.36 -3.77 -12.17
N VAL A 173 3.01 -2.48 -12.16
CA VAL A 173 2.66 -1.73 -10.95
C VAL A 173 1.29 -1.08 -11.13
N ASP A 174 0.42 -1.34 -10.16
CA ASP A 174 -0.94 -0.81 -10.10
C ASP A 174 -1.09 0.06 -8.83
N PRO A 175 -0.90 1.39 -8.91
CA PRO A 175 -1.24 2.27 -7.78
C PRO A 175 -2.75 2.21 -7.52
N VAL A 176 -3.14 1.74 -6.34
CA VAL A 176 -4.53 1.61 -5.92
C VAL A 176 -5.05 2.91 -5.29
N GLY A 177 -4.19 3.62 -4.57
CA GLY A 177 -4.49 4.89 -3.92
C GLY A 177 -3.25 5.77 -3.78
N GLY A 178 -3.46 7.07 -3.62
CA GLY A 178 -2.43 8.05 -3.31
C GLY A 178 -2.99 9.12 -2.38
N THR A 179 -2.28 9.42 -1.28
CA THR A 179 -2.69 10.39 -0.27
C THR A 179 -1.49 11.22 0.17
N ALA A 180 -1.61 12.54 0.11
CA ALA A 180 -0.64 13.47 0.66
C ALA A 180 -0.88 13.62 2.18
N VAL A 181 0.15 13.35 2.97
CA VAL A 181 0.17 13.65 4.42
C VAL A 181 1.52 14.28 4.74
N ASP A 182 1.51 15.43 5.41
CA ASP A 182 2.74 16.10 5.85
C ASP A 182 3.47 15.22 6.86
N ALA A 183 4.80 15.07 6.71
CA ALA A 183 5.60 14.24 7.60
C ALA A 183 5.56 14.69 9.06
N LYS A 184 5.23 15.96 9.34
CA LYS A 184 5.08 16.55 10.67
C LYS A 184 3.61 16.76 11.06
N ALA A 185 2.67 16.20 10.30
CA ALA A 185 1.25 16.27 10.67
C ALA A 185 1.01 15.64 12.04
N GLU A 186 0.02 16.18 12.75
CA GLU A 186 -0.38 15.77 14.09
C GLU A 186 -1.90 15.83 14.18
N VAL A 187 -2.48 14.96 14.98
CA VAL A 187 -3.90 15.07 15.30
C VAL A 187 -4.13 16.25 16.23
N LYS A 188 -5.29 16.91 16.06
CA LYS A 188 -5.67 18.09 16.82
C LYS A 188 -6.89 17.78 17.66
N GLY A 189 -6.93 18.30 18.89
CA GLY A 189 -8.08 18.19 19.77
C GLY A 189 -7.69 18.20 21.23
N GLU A 190 -8.70 18.29 22.09
CA GLU A 190 -8.52 18.12 23.51
C GLU A 190 -8.26 16.64 23.83
N GLN A 191 -7.18 16.37 24.56
CA GLN A 191 -6.81 15.03 24.96
C GLN A 191 -7.54 14.65 26.25
N ALA A 192 -8.37 13.61 26.19
CA ALA A 192 -8.98 13.01 27.36
C ALA A 192 -7.91 12.36 28.26
N PRO A 193 -8.09 12.39 29.59
CA PRO A 193 -7.20 11.68 30.50
C PRO A 193 -7.26 10.17 30.25
N PRO A 194 -6.14 9.44 30.35
CA PRO A 194 -6.13 7.99 30.31
C PRO A 194 -7.00 7.39 31.43
N ALA A 195 -7.68 6.29 31.11
CA ALA A 195 -8.50 5.56 32.06
C ALA A 195 -7.64 4.97 33.19
N ALA A 196 -8.26 4.68 34.34
CA ALA A 196 -7.56 4.14 35.49
C ALA A 196 -6.76 2.87 35.14
N GLY A 197 -5.46 2.87 35.48
CA GLY A 197 -4.54 1.77 35.19
C GLY A 197 -3.96 1.75 33.77
N MET A 198 -4.37 2.68 32.89
CA MET A 198 -3.71 2.89 31.60
C MET A 198 -2.47 3.80 31.76
N PRO A 199 -1.48 3.70 30.86
CA PRO A 199 -0.33 4.61 30.81
C PRO A 199 -0.74 6.07 30.64
N GLU A 200 -0.02 6.96 31.32
CA GLU A 200 -0.14 8.41 31.11
C GLU A 200 0.53 8.80 29.80
N VAL A 201 -0.05 9.76 29.09
CA VAL A 201 0.41 10.21 27.77
C VAL A 201 0.55 11.72 27.75
N GLU A 202 1.76 12.21 27.54
CA GLU A 202 2.04 13.62 27.27
C GLU A 202 2.57 13.75 25.85
N ALA A 203 1.82 14.43 24.98
CA ALA A 203 2.23 14.69 23.61
C ALA A 203 2.56 16.17 23.44
N LYS A 204 3.82 16.44 23.08
CA LYS A 204 4.28 17.78 22.74
C LYS A 204 4.23 17.96 21.22
N PRO A 205 3.92 19.17 20.72
CA PRO A 205 3.92 19.42 19.29
C PRO A 205 5.24 19.03 18.63
N GLN A 206 5.12 18.36 17.50
CA GLN A 206 6.18 17.86 16.62
C GLN A 206 7.24 16.99 17.31
N GLN A 207 6.83 16.21 18.31
CA GLN A 207 7.72 15.35 19.09
C GLN A 207 7.05 14.00 19.39
N ALA A 208 7.88 13.00 19.63
CA ALA A 208 7.42 11.72 20.16
C ALA A 208 6.67 11.92 21.47
N ALA A 209 5.57 11.17 21.65
CA ALA A 209 4.80 11.23 22.88
C ALA A 209 5.61 10.61 24.03
N THR A 210 5.60 11.26 25.19
CA THR A 210 6.09 10.67 26.43
C THR A 210 5.02 9.77 27.01
N ILE A 211 5.35 8.49 27.21
CA ILE A 211 4.45 7.49 27.78
C ILE A 211 4.99 7.08 29.14
N THR A 212 4.18 7.25 30.19
CA THR A 212 4.56 6.88 31.57
C THR A 212 3.74 5.70 32.07
N ILE A 213 4.43 4.61 32.39
CA ILE A 213 3.78 3.38 32.88
C ILE A 213 3.39 3.54 34.37
N PRO A 214 2.15 3.20 34.76
CA PRO A 214 1.71 3.34 36.14
C PRO A 214 2.45 2.39 37.08
N LYS A 215 2.99 2.94 38.18
CA LYS A 215 3.72 2.18 39.19
C LYS A 215 2.79 1.23 39.94
N GLY A 216 3.25 0.00 40.19
CA GLY A 216 2.51 -0.99 40.97
C GLY A 216 1.30 -1.62 40.26
N VAL A 217 1.05 -1.27 38.99
CA VAL A 217 0.00 -1.87 38.17
C VAL A 217 0.60 -2.95 37.28
N LYS A 218 -0.02 -4.13 37.26
CA LYS A 218 0.41 -5.23 36.39
C LYS A 218 0.03 -4.95 34.93
N ALA A 219 0.89 -5.36 34.01
CA ALA A 219 0.61 -5.31 32.59
C ALA A 219 -0.70 -6.07 32.26
N PRO A 220 -1.60 -5.49 31.44
CA PRO A 220 -2.76 -6.20 30.95
C PRO A 220 -2.38 -7.46 30.15
N THR A 221 -3.12 -8.55 30.37
CA THR A 221 -2.96 -9.80 29.60
C THR A 221 -3.82 -9.84 28.32
N THR A 222 -4.63 -8.80 28.10
CA THR A 222 -5.50 -8.63 26.94
C THR A 222 -5.24 -7.26 26.33
N LEU A 223 -5.54 -7.12 25.03
CA LEU A 223 -5.46 -5.81 24.37
C LEU A 223 -6.33 -4.80 25.13
N LYS A 224 -5.73 -3.65 25.47
CA LYS A 224 -6.46 -2.48 25.93
C LYS A 224 -6.26 -1.35 24.94
N GLU A 225 -7.31 -0.61 24.70
CA GLU A 225 -7.31 0.54 23.81
C GLU A 225 -8.13 1.67 24.41
N GLN A 226 -7.70 2.91 24.13
CA GLN A 226 -8.47 4.10 24.46
C GLN A 226 -8.21 5.17 23.40
N VAL A 227 -9.28 5.76 22.88
CA VAL A 227 -9.19 6.99 22.08
C VAL A 227 -8.98 8.16 23.04
N LEU A 228 -7.81 8.79 22.98
CA LEU A 228 -7.45 9.95 23.79
C LEU A 228 -7.86 11.27 23.12
N ILE A 229 -7.76 11.35 21.79
CA ILE A 229 -8.31 12.45 21.00
C ILE A 229 -9.24 11.82 19.97
N LYS A 230 -10.47 12.32 19.88
CA LYS A 230 -11.46 11.84 18.91
C LYS A 230 -11.38 12.69 17.64
N GLY A 231 -10.97 12.08 16.54
CA GLY A 231 -11.07 12.64 15.19
C GLY A 231 -12.45 12.47 14.59
N ASP A 232 -12.73 13.22 13.54
CA ASP A 232 -13.99 13.21 12.78
C ASP A 232 -13.79 12.74 11.32
N GLY A 233 -12.58 12.32 10.98
CA GLY A 233 -12.24 11.83 9.66
C GLY A 233 -12.84 10.46 9.35
N LYS A 234 -12.54 9.96 8.15
CA LYS A 234 -13.04 8.67 7.68
C LYS A 234 -12.61 7.54 8.62
N LYS A 235 -13.48 6.53 8.70
CA LYS A 235 -13.19 5.28 9.42
C LYS A 235 -12.05 4.53 8.71
N VAL A 236 -11.13 3.99 9.50
CA VAL A 236 -10.06 3.09 9.06
C VAL A 236 -10.66 1.72 8.77
N GLU A 237 -10.43 1.22 7.57
CA GLU A 237 -10.91 -0.08 7.11
C GLU A 237 -9.73 -1.04 6.94
N ALA A 238 -9.98 -2.35 7.16
CA ALA A 238 -8.98 -3.37 6.90
C ALA A 238 -8.54 -3.34 5.42
N GLY A 239 -7.25 -3.55 5.16
CA GLY A 239 -6.64 -3.54 3.83
C GLY A 239 -6.11 -2.16 3.40
N GLN A 240 -6.49 -1.08 4.08
CA GLN A 240 -5.96 0.27 3.80
C GLN A 240 -4.51 0.41 4.28
N GLY A 241 -3.78 1.33 3.66
CA GLY A 241 -2.58 1.91 4.23
C GLY A 241 -2.96 2.93 5.30
N LEU A 242 -2.67 2.64 6.56
CA LEU A 242 -2.78 3.56 7.68
C LEU A 242 -1.54 4.47 7.73
N ILE A 243 -1.73 5.77 7.62
CA ILE A 243 -0.66 6.76 7.77
C ILE A 243 -0.72 7.31 9.19
N ALA A 244 0.35 7.16 9.95
CA ALA A 244 0.36 7.47 11.37
C ALA A 244 1.67 8.11 11.85
N GLN A 245 1.55 8.93 12.90
CA GLN A 245 2.66 9.14 13.83
C GLN A 245 2.47 8.21 15.02
N TYR A 246 3.55 7.64 15.54
CA TYR A 246 3.47 6.76 16.68
C TYR A 246 4.70 6.83 17.58
N THR A 247 4.51 6.42 18.83
CA THR A 247 5.60 6.14 19.77
C THR A 247 5.30 4.85 20.50
N GLY A 248 6.26 3.94 20.53
CA GLY A 248 6.20 2.65 21.19
C GLY A 248 7.17 2.56 22.37
N VAL A 249 6.67 2.20 23.55
CA VAL A 249 7.48 1.88 24.73
C VAL A 249 7.19 0.47 25.25
N LYS A 250 8.15 -0.13 25.94
CA LYS A 250 7.93 -1.39 26.66
C LYS A 250 7.28 -1.08 28.01
N TRP A 251 6.25 -1.85 28.37
CA TRP A 251 5.60 -1.70 29.68
C TRP A 251 6.58 -1.96 30.83
N GLU A 252 7.50 -2.91 30.66
CA GLU A 252 8.33 -3.44 31.76
C GLU A 252 9.32 -2.41 32.32
N ASP A 253 9.85 -1.54 31.48
CA ASP A 253 10.86 -0.54 31.86
C ASP A 253 10.52 0.89 31.38
N GLY A 254 9.41 1.08 30.68
CA GLY A 254 9.01 2.36 30.10
C GLY A 254 9.93 2.85 28.98
N LYS A 255 10.89 2.04 28.52
CA LYS A 255 11.84 2.49 27.50
C LYS A 255 11.19 2.49 26.12
N LYS A 256 11.38 3.60 25.41
CA LYS A 256 11.06 3.71 23.98
C LYS A 256 11.87 2.69 23.20
N PHE A 257 11.19 1.92 22.36
CA PHE A 257 11.84 1.00 21.42
C PHE A 257 11.67 1.46 19.96
N ASP A 258 10.63 2.24 19.67
CA ASP A 258 10.39 2.75 18.31
C ASP A 258 9.54 4.03 18.31
N SER A 259 9.69 4.84 17.28
CA SER A 259 8.90 6.05 17.04
C SER A 259 9.07 6.52 15.60
N SER A 260 7.96 6.85 14.93
CA SER A 260 7.96 7.44 13.58
C SER A 260 8.79 8.73 13.50
N TRP A 261 8.82 9.52 14.57
CA TRP A 261 9.65 10.73 14.66
C TRP A 261 11.16 10.48 14.56
N ASP A 262 11.64 9.29 14.94
CA ASP A 262 13.05 8.92 14.77
C ASP A 262 13.37 8.57 13.31
N HIS A 263 12.34 8.28 12.51
CA HIS A 263 12.42 7.88 11.09
C HIS A 263 12.02 9.00 10.12
N GLY A 264 11.97 10.24 10.60
CA GLY A 264 11.68 11.41 9.78
C GLY A 264 10.21 11.83 9.73
N GLY A 265 9.32 11.17 10.48
CA GLY A 265 7.93 11.60 10.67
C GLY A 265 6.90 10.56 10.25
N ALA A 266 5.72 11.02 9.83
CA ALA A 266 4.58 10.18 9.51
C ALA A 266 4.98 8.98 8.63
N THR A 267 4.55 7.79 9.02
CA THR A 267 4.90 6.52 8.38
C THR A 267 3.62 5.77 8.02
N ALA A 268 3.65 4.98 6.96
CA ALA A 268 2.49 4.25 6.49
C ALA A 268 2.66 2.74 6.63
N PHE A 269 1.57 2.06 7.00
CA PHE A 269 1.53 0.62 7.21
C PHE A 269 0.22 0.06 6.67
N GLN A 270 0.23 -1.13 6.08
CA GLN A 270 -1.04 -1.78 5.77
C GLN A 270 -1.66 -2.36 7.05
N ILE A 271 -2.94 -2.07 7.29
CA ILE A 271 -3.65 -2.44 8.53
C ILE A 271 -4.74 -3.48 8.27
N GLY A 272 -4.94 -4.39 9.21
CA GLY A 272 -5.97 -5.43 9.15
C GLY A 272 -5.65 -6.58 8.19
N THR A 273 -4.37 -6.77 7.87
CA THR A 273 -3.87 -7.79 6.90
C THR A 273 -2.79 -8.69 7.50
N GLY A 274 -2.52 -8.59 8.81
CA GLY A 274 -1.40 -9.23 9.47
C GLY A 274 -0.04 -8.72 9.01
N SER A 275 0.03 -7.51 8.44
CA SER A 275 1.28 -6.88 7.99
C SER A 275 1.98 -6.12 9.14
N VAL A 276 1.26 -5.85 10.23
CA VAL A 276 1.77 -5.28 11.48
C VAL A 276 1.44 -6.21 12.65
N VAL A 277 1.87 -5.86 13.86
CA VAL A 277 1.52 -6.64 15.06
C VAL A 277 0.00 -6.73 15.21
N GLU A 278 -0.50 -7.90 15.62
CA GLU A 278 -1.94 -8.19 15.66
C GLU A 278 -2.73 -7.21 16.55
N GLY A 279 -2.09 -6.64 17.58
CA GLY A 279 -2.68 -5.60 18.43
C GLY A 279 -2.98 -4.29 17.69
N TRP A 280 -2.20 -3.93 16.66
CA TRP A 280 -2.52 -2.80 15.79
C TRP A 280 -3.71 -3.14 14.88
N ASP A 281 -3.68 -4.30 14.22
CA ASP A 281 -4.78 -4.76 13.36
C ASP A 281 -6.13 -4.77 14.09
N LYS A 282 -6.15 -5.29 15.32
CA LYS A 282 -7.36 -5.31 16.15
C LYS A 282 -7.70 -3.94 16.75
N GLY A 283 -6.69 -3.16 17.10
CA GLY A 283 -6.85 -1.92 17.87
C GLY A 283 -7.19 -0.69 17.03
N LEU A 284 -6.75 -0.66 15.76
CA LEU A 284 -6.83 0.54 14.91
C LEU A 284 -7.88 0.42 13.81
N VAL A 285 -8.22 -0.79 13.36
CA VAL A 285 -9.35 -0.97 12.44
C VAL A 285 -10.63 -0.48 13.11
N GLY A 286 -11.36 0.36 12.38
CA GLY A 286 -12.60 0.98 12.83
C GLY A 286 -12.43 2.23 13.69
N LYS A 287 -11.20 2.67 13.98
CA LYS A 287 -10.90 4.02 14.46
C LYS A 287 -11.04 5.02 13.30
N ASN A 288 -10.87 6.30 13.57
CA ASN A 288 -11.08 7.38 12.61
C ASN A 288 -9.78 8.12 12.34
N VAL A 289 -9.63 8.60 11.11
CA VAL A 289 -8.60 9.62 10.84
C VAL A 289 -8.84 10.82 11.76
N GLY A 290 -7.76 11.28 12.39
CA GLY A 290 -7.75 12.28 13.45
C GLY A 290 -7.79 11.70 14.87
N ASP A 291 -8.00 10.40 15.06
CA ASP A 291 -7.94 9.80 16.40
C ASP A 291 -6.49 9.74 16.90
N ARG A 292 -6.25 10.10 18.18
CA ARG A 292 -5.10 9.63 18.97
C ARG A 292 -5.53 8.42 19.77
N VAL A 293 -4.88 7.29 19.58
CA VAL A 293 -5.22 6.02 20.23
C VAL A 293 -4.06 5.55 21.10
N LEU A 294 -4.34 5.30 22.37
CA LEU A 294 -3.44 4.61 23.30
C LEU A 294 -3.75 3.11 23.26
N LEU A 295 -2.76 2.29 22.97
CA LEU A 295 -2.85 0.83 22.92
C LEU A 295 -1.90 0.22 23.96
N VAL A 296 -2.35 -0.83 24.64
CA VAL A 296 -1.52 -1.71 25.46
C VAL A 296 -1.68 -3.13 24.94
N ILE A 297 -0.60 -3.65 24.35
CA ILE A 297 -0.58 -4.86 23.54
C ILE A 297 0.21 -5.93 24.29
N PRO A 298 -0.43 -7.00 24.80
CA PRO A 298 0.28 -8.11 25.43
C PRO A 298 1.18 -8.84 24.41
N PRO A 299 2.22 -9.57 24.86
CA PRO A 299 3.19 -10.19 23.96
C PRO A 299 2.55 -11.08 22.88
N ALA A 300 1.48 -11.81 23.22
CA ALA A 300 0.76 -12.69 22.29
C ALA A 300 0.14 -11.95 21.08
N LEU A 301 -0.16 -10.66 21.23
CA LEU A 301 -0.67 -9.78 20.15
C LEU A 301 0.41 -8.82 19.63
N GLY A 302 1.63 -8.93 20.16
CA GLY A 302 2.82 -8.19 19.75
C GLY A 302 3.79 -9.11 19.00
N TYR A 303 5.02 -9.20 19.50
CA TYR A 303 6.09 -10.01 18.88
C TYR A 303 6.22 -11.44 19.44
N GLY A 304 5.28 -11.90 20.28
CA GLY A 304 5.41 -13.18 20.98
C GLY A 304 5.44 -14.41 20.08
N ALA A 305 4.92 -14.33 18.86
CA ALA A 305 5.03 -15.39 17.86
C ALA A 305 6.44 -15.51 17.24
N ASN A 306 7.28 -14.48 17.39
CA ASN A 306 8.66 -14.49 16.90
C ASN A 306 9.64 -14.58 18.08
N PRO A 307 10.10 -15.78 18.47
CA PRO A 307 10.97 -15.95 19.63
C PRO A 307 12.37 -15.33 19.46
N SER A 308 12.77 -14.99 18.22
CA SER A 308 14.04 -14.31 17.94
C SER A 308 13.98 -12.79 18.17
N SER A 309 12.79 -12.22 18.30
CA SER A 309 12.63 -10.80 18.59
C SER A 309 13.01 -10.48 20.04
N GLU A 310 13.79 -9.40 20.23
CA GLU A 310 14.08 -8.88 21.57
C GLU A 310 12.81 -8.42 22.32
N LEU A 311 11.72 -8.17 21.58
CA LEU A 311 10.43 -7.73 22.12
C LEU A 311 9.46 -8.90 22.36
N ALA A 312 9.86 -10.16 22.10
CA ALA A 312 8.97 -11.33 22.13
C ALA A 312 8.26 -11.54 23.47
N LYS A 313 8.84 -11.06 24.57
CA LYS A 313 8.32 -11.23 25.94
C LYS A 313 7.67 -9.97 26.50
N ASN A 314 7.69 -8.86 25.76
CA ASN A 314 7.30 -7.55 26.27
C ASN A 314 5.84 -7.23 25.98
N THR A 315 5.18 -6.61 26.95
CA THR A 315 3.94 -5.87 26.70
C THR A 315 4.32 -4.53 26.10
N LEU A 316 3.72 -4.18 24.96
CA LEU A 316 4.03 -2.96 24.24
C LEU A 316 2.95 -1.92 24.50
N VAL A 317 3.35 -0.67 24.70
CA VAL A 317 2.43 0.46 24.78
C VAL A 317 2.69 1.38 23.61
N PHE A 318 1.64 1.67 22.85
CA PHE A 318 1.71 2.60 21.73
C PHE A 318 0.79 3.78 21.95
N VAL A 319 1.25 4.96 21.56
CA VAL A 319 0.38 6.10 21.23
C VAL A 319 0.45 6.26 19.72
N VAL A 320 -0.71 6.23 19.06
CA VAL A 320 -0.84 6.28 17.60
C VAL A 320 -1.77 7.42 17.22
N ASP A 321 -1.25 8.35 16.43
CA ASP A 321 -1.98 9.45 15.80
C ASP A 321 -2.32 9.04 14.37
N ILE A 322 -3.61 8.86 14.08
CA ILE A 322 -4.07 8.45 12.76
C ILE A 322 -4.20 9.70 11.88
N LEU A 323 -3.31 9.85 10.91
CA LEU A 323 -3.21 11.07 10.09
C LEU A 323 -3.93 10.95 8.75
N GLY A 324 -4.09 9.73 8.25
CA GLY A 324 -4.76 9.48 6.97
C GLY A 324 -4.83 8.01 6.62
N THR A 325 -5.49 7.73 5.49
CA THR A 325 -5.51 6.41 4.88
C THR A 325 -5.29 6.48 3.37
N VAL A 326 -4.83 5.38 2.77
CA VAL A 326 -4.58 5.22 1.32
C VAL A 326 -4.94 3.82 0.81
#